data_AF-A0A1H3W5L4-F1
#
_entry.id   AF-A0A1H3W5L4-F1
#
_cell.length_a   1.000
_cell.length_b   1.000
_cell.length_c   1.000
_cell.angle_alpha   90.00
_cell.angle_beta   90.00
_cell.angle_gamma   90.00
#
_symmetry.space_group_name_H-M   'P 1'
#
loop_
_entity.id
_entity.type
_entity.pdbx_description
1 polymer ?
#
loop_
_entity_poly.entity_id
_entity_poly.type
_entity_poly.pdbx_seq_one_letter_code
_entity_poly.pdbx_strand_id
1 'polypeptide(L)'
;MSGGSYNYLCDQDVCYPGYGDIKDMIARLKQLGGEKPAKDAKKAINMLRKAEDILGKLSPVFKSVEWYDSNDWGIDSVKEAISEYNKINHP
;
A
#
# COMPACT_ATOMS: atom_id res chain seq x y z
N MET A 1 -10.99 -18.75 -12.05
CA MET A 1 -10.64 -17.36 -11.71
C MET A 1 -9.15 -17.22 -11.97
N SER A 2 -8.77 -16.63 -13.11
CA SER A 2 -7.36 -16.47 -13.46
C SER A 2 -6.77 -15.38 -12.57
N GLY A 3 -5.80 -15.75 -11.74
CA GLY A 3 -4.92 -14.77 -11.11
C GLY A 3 -4.19 -14.03 -12.22
N GLY A 4 -4.44 -12.72 -12.33
CA GLY A 4 -3.73 -11.84 -13.24
C GLY A 4 -2.23 -11.85 -12.95
N SER A 5 -1.44 -11.41 -13.94
CA SER A 5 0.03 -11.50 -13.96
C SER A 5 0.74 -10.90 -12.73
N TYR A 6 0.05 -10.08 -11.94
CA TYR A 6 0.57 -9.42 -10.75
C TYR A 6 0.00 -9.91 -9.42
N ASN A 7 -0.71 -11.05 -9.41
CA ASN A 7 -1.24 -11.70 -8.20
C ASN A 7 -1.83 -10.68 -7.21
N TYR A 8 -2.90 -9.98 -7.61
CA TYR A 8 -3.74 -9.23 -6.68
C TYR A 8 -3.01 -8.27 -5.72
N LEU A 9 -1.91 -7.63 -6.17
CA LEU A 9 -1.29 -6.48 -5.47
C LEU A 9 -2.31 -5.39 -5.10
N CYS A 10 -3.46 -5.37 -5.77
CA CYS A 10 -4.52 -4.38 -5.66
C CYS A 10 -5.77 -4.86 -4.91
N ASP A 11 -5.92 -6.16 -4.65
CA ASP A 11 -7.18 -6.76 -4.16
C ASP A 11 -7.04 -7.33 -2.74
N GLN A 12 -5.81 -7.48 -2.26
CA GLN A 12 -5.59 -7.30 -0.83
C GLN A 12 -5.58 -5.80 -0.59
N ASP A 13 -6.78 -5.24 -0.32
CA ASP A 13 -6.90 -4.05 0.52
C ASP A 13 -5.79 -4.16 1.56
N VAL A 14 -4.84 -3.23 1.51
CA VAL A 14 -3.60 -3.27 2.27
C VAL A 14 -3.96 -2.99 3.73
N CYS A 15 -4.70 -3.90 4.32
CA CYS A 15 -5.09 -3.97 5.69
C CYS A 15 -4.21 -5.08 6.20
N TYR A 16 -2.98 -4.74 6.60
CA TYR A 16 -2.17 -5.67 7.36
C TYR A 16 -3.00 -6.07 8.58
N PRO A 17 -3.50 -7.32 8.67
CA PRO A 17 -4.26 -7.74 9.84
C PRO A 17 -3.29 -7.69 11.01
N GLY A 18 -3.43 -6.69 11.88
CA GLY A 18 -2.50 -6.48 13.00
C GLY A 18 -2.22 -5.04 13.40
N TYR A 19 -2.76 -4.01 12.73
CA TYR A 19 -2.56 -2.61 13.18
C TYR A 19 -3.09 -2.35 14.60
N GLY A 20 -4.24 -2.93 14.94
CA GLY A 20 -4.79 -2.88 16.30
C GLY A 20 -3.84 -3.55 17.29
N ASP A 21 -3.46 -4.79 16.98
CA ASP A 21 -2.59 -5.61 17.83
C ASP A 21 -1.21 -4.98 18.06
N ILE A 22 -0.63 -4.31 17.05
CA ILE A 22 0.65 -3.62 17.19
C ILE A 22 0.53 -2.39 18.09
N LYS A 23 -0.60 -1.66 18.06
CA LYS A 23 -0.82 -0.52 18.98
C LYS A 23 -0.90 -0.99 20.43
N ASP A 24 -1.61 -2.08 20.67
CA ASP A 24 -1.75 -2.67 22.01
C ASP A 24 -0.40 -3.24 22.49
N MET A 25 0.36 -3.87 21.60
CA MET A 25 1.72 -4.33 21.87
C MET A 25 2.67 -3.17 22.22
N ILE A 26 2.60 -2.04 21.50
CA ILE A 26 3.37 -0.83 21.83
C ILE A 26 3.02 -0.31 23.23
N ALA A 27 1.73 -0.27 23.56
CA ALA A 27 1.28 0.15 24.89
C ALA A 27 1.81 -0.80 25.97
N ARG A 28 1.74 -2.12 25.72
CA ARG A 28 2.25 -3.13 26.65
C ARG A 28 3.76 -3.06 26.83
N LEU A 29 4.52 -2.87 25.74
CA LEU A 29 5.98 -2.70 25.80
C LEU A 29 6.37 -1.51 26.67
N LYS A 30 5.65 -0.39 26.58
CA LYS A 30 5.89 0.77 27.46
C LYS A 30 5.62 0.46 28.93
N GLN A 31 4.54 -0.26 29.24
CA GLN A 31 4.24 -0.68 30.62
C GLN A 31 5.33 -1.58 31.22
N LEU A 32 6.05 -2.32 30.38
CA LEU A 32 7.12 -3.23 30.77
C LEU A 32 8.53 -2.59 30.77
N GLY A 33 8.65 -1.27 30.55
CA GLY A 33 9.95 -0.58 30.47
C GLY A 33 10.71 -0.86 29.17
N GLY A 34 9.99 -1.19 28.09
CA GLY A 34 10.52 -1.45 26.75
C GLY A 34 10.43 -0.23 25.82
N GLU A 35 10.96 0.92 26.22
CA GLU A 35 10.81 2.18 25.45
C GLU A 35 11.41 2.09 24.05
N LYS A 36 12.59 1.47 23.92
CA LYS A 36 13.27 1.31 22.64
C LYS A 36 12.49 0.41 21.66
N PRO A 37 12.10 -0.84 22.01
CA PRO A 37 11.27 -1.65 21.12
C PRO A 37 9.90 -1.03 20.84
N ALA A 38 9.29 -0.32 21.82
CA ALA A 38 8.04 0.41 21.58
C ALA A 38 8.21 1.54 20.53
N LYS A 39 9.35 2.25 20.55
CA LYS A 39 9.69 3.29 19.57
C LYS A 39 9.91 2.68 18.19
N ASP A 40 10.62 1.56 18.10
CA ASP A 40 10.89 0.89 16.83
C ASP A 40 9.60 0.31 16.22
N ALA A 41 8.73 -0.30 17.03
CA ALA A 41 7.41 -0.75 16.59
C ALA A 41 6.53 0.41 16.10
N LYS A 42 6.56 1.57 16.80
CA LYS A 42 5.86 2.79 16.34
C LYS A 42 6.46 3.33 15.03
N LYS A 43 7.75 3.16 14.78
CA LYS A 43 8.36 3.53 13.49
C LYS A 43 7.88 2.60 12.38
N ALA A 44 7.86 1.29 12.63
CA ALA A 44 7.41 0.28 11.68
C ALA A 44 5.95 0.53 11.25
N ILE A 45 5.03 0.72 12.20
CA ILE A 45 3.61 0.95 11.89
C ILE A 45 3.40 2.24 11.07
N ASN A 46 4.21 3.29 11.32
CA ASN A 46 4.16 4.52 10.54
C ASN A 46 4.69 4.33 9.12
N MET A 47 5.71 3.49 8.94
CA MET A 47 6.24 3.16 7.61
C MET A 47 5.24 2.34 6.81
N LEU A 48 4.59 1.35 7.44
CA LEU A 48 3.53 0.56 6.81
C LEU A 48 2.37 1.44 6.36
N ARG A 49 1.88 2.34 7.23
CA ARG A 49 0.82 3.29 6.86
C ARG A 49 1.22 4.20 5.69
N LYS A 50 2.47 4.67 5.67
CA LYS A 50 2.97 5.46 4.52
C LYS A 50 3.02 4.63 3.24
N ALA A 51 3.41 3.36 3.34
CA ALA A 51 3.42 2.45 2.20
C ALA A 51 1.99 2.23 1.69
N GLU A 52 1.02 2.03 2.58
CA GLU A 52 -0.41 1.94 2.25
C GLU A 52 -0.91 3.17 1.50
N ASP A 53 -0.62 4.37 2.01
CA ASP A 53 -1.01 5.62 1.35
C ASP A 53 -0.41 5.72 -0.07
N ILE A 54 0.86 5.32 -0.24
CA ILE A 54 1.54 5.31 -1.53
C ILE A 54 0.92 4.28 -2.47
N LEU A 55 0.67 3.05 -1.99
CA LEU A 55 0.07 1.97 -2.76
C LEU A 55 -1.36 2.32 -3.20
N GLY A 56 -2.15 2.94 -2.33
CA GLY A 56 -3.49 3.42 -2.67
C GLY A 56 -3.48 4.41 -3.83
N LYS A 57 -2.51 5.33 -3.85
CA LYS A 57 -2.33 6.28 -4.96
C LYS A 57 -1.83 5.62 -6.25
N LEU A 58 -1.01 4.57 -6.13
CA LEU A 58 -0.50 3.80 -7.28
C LEU A 58 -1.54 2.82 -7.84
N SER A 59 -2.59 2.47 -7.07
CA SER A 59 -3.60 1.48 -7.46
C SER A 59 -4.19 1.69 -8.87
N PRO A 60 -4.56 2.92 -9.30
CA PRO A 60 -5.07 3.13 -10.66
C PRO A 60 -4.04 2.83 -11.76
N VAL A 61 -2.76 3.15 -11.50
CA VAL A 61 -1.65 2.87 -12.43
C VAL A 61 -1.40 1.36 -12.51
N PHE A 62 -1.42 0.65 -11.38
CA PHE A 62 -1.23 -0.80 -11.37
C PHE A 62 -2.36 -1.52 -12.10
N LYS A 63 -3.62 -1.10 -11.89
CA LYS A 63 -4.77 -1.65 -12.61
C LYS A 63 -4.70 -1.41 -14.11
N SER A 64 -4.29 -0.21 -14.55
CA SER A 64 -4.19 0.09 -15.98
C SER A 64 -3.09 -0.74 -16.67
N VAL A 65 -1.96 -0.98 -16.01
CA VAL A 65 -0.89 -1.86 -16.51
C VAL A 65 -1.38 -3.31 -16.60
N GLU A 66 -2.04 -3.83 -15.55
CA GLU A 66 -2.57 -5.20 -15.54
C GLU A 66 -3.56 -5.44 -16.68
N TRP A 67 -4.46 -4.48 -16.92
CA TRP A 67 -5.44 -4.57 -18.00
C TRP A 67 -4.82 -4.38 -19.38
N TYR A 68 -3.76 -3.58 -19.50
CA TYR A 68 -2.98 -3.50 -20.73
C TYR A 68 -2.29 -4.84 -21.06
N ASP A 69 -1.63 -5.46 -20.09
CA ASP A 69 -0.93 -6.74 -20.28
C ASP A 69 -1.90 -7.89 -20.56
N SER A 70 -3.13 -7.80 -20.06
CA SER A 70 -4.22 -8.75 -20.34
C SER A 70 -4.84 -8.55 -21.73
N ASN A 71 -4.38 -7.56 -22.51
CA ASN A 71 -4.99 -7.08 -23.77
C ASN A 71 -6.44 -6.58 -23.63
N ASP A 72 -6.87 -6.24 -22.41
CA ASP A 72 -8.18 -5.65 -22.18
C ASP A 72 -8.16 -4.16 -22.53
N TRP A 73 -7.04 -3.48 -22.27
CA TRP A 73 -6.86 -2.04 -22.46
C TRP A 73 -5.73 -1.69 -23.43
N GLY A 74 -5.80 -0.49 -24.02
CA GLY A 74 -4.74 0.07 -24.85
C GLY A 74 -3.68 0.81 -24.04
N ILE A 75 -2.49 0.99 -24.64
CA ILE A 75 -1.36 1.70 -24.01
C ILE A 75 -1.70 3.13 -23.59
N ASP A 76 -2.68 3.77 -24.22
CA ASP A 76 -3.10 5.13 -23.88
C ASP A 76 -3.77 5.21 -22.51
N SER A 77 -4.49 4.17 -22.07
CA SER A 77 -5.06 4.07 -20.72
C SER A 77 -3.97 4.02 -19.64
N VAL A 78 -2.82 3.41 -19.94
CA VAL A 78 -1.65 3.40 -19.03
C VAL A 78 -1.03 4.80 -18.95
N LYS A 79 -0.83 5.46 -20.09
CA LYS A 79 -0.27 6.83 -20.14
C LYS A 79 -1.14 7.84 -19.40
N GLU A 80 -2.46 7.73 -19.55
CA GLU A 80 -3.43 8.58 -18.85
C GLU A 80 -3.32 8.38 -17.33
N ALA A 81 -3.34 7.13 -16.86
CA ALA A 81 -3.18 6.83 -15.43
C ALA A 81 -1.87 7.38 -14.84
N ILE A 82 -0.76 7.28 -15.57
CA ILE A 82 0.53 7.86 -15.16
C ILE A 82 0.45 9.39 -15.11
N SER A 83 -0.18 10.03 -16.10
CA SER A 83 -0.35 11.49 -16.14
C SER A 83 -1.13 11.99 -14.93
N GLU A 84 -2.26 11.34 -14.62
CA GLU A 84 -3.09 11.70 -13.46
C GLU A 84 -2.35 11.48 -12.14
N TYR A 85 -1.61 10.38 -11.99
CA TYR A 85 -0.78 10.14 -10.81
C TYR A 85 0.25 11.27 -10.60
N ASN A 86 0.89 11.74 -11.67
CA ASN A 86 1.87 12.82 -11.60
C ASN A 86 1.23 14.15 -11.21
N LYS A 87 0.05 14.50 -11.76
CA LYS A 87 -0.67 15.74 -11.40
C LYS A 87 -1.06 15.79 -9.92
N ILE A 88 -1.45 14.65 -9.35
CA ILE A 88 -1.92 14.56 -7.96
C ILE A 88 -0.75 14.60 -6.96
N ASN A 89 0.41 14.06 -7.32
CA ASN A 89 1.55 13.88 -6.40
C ASN A 89 2.70 14.88 -6.59
N HIS A 90 2.69 15.65 -7.67
CA HIS A 90 3.61 16.75 -7.94
C HIS A 90 2.84 17.97 -8.50
N PRO A 91 2.14 18.74 -7.65
CA PRO A 91 1.61 20.05 -8.05
C PRO A 91 2.74 21.08 -8.27
#